data_AF-A0A7L1T4T5-F1
#
_entry.id   AF-A0A7L1T4T5-F1
#
_cell.length_a   1.000
_cell.length_b   1.000
_cell.length_c   1.000
_cell.angle_alpha   90.00
_cell.angle_beta   90.00
_cell.angle_gamma   90.00
#
_symmetry.space_group_name_H-M   'P 1'
#
loop_
_entity.id
_entity.type
_entity.pdbx_description
1 polymer ?
#
loop_
_entity_poly.entity_id
_entity_poly.type
_entity_poly.pdbx_seq_one_letter_code
_entity_poly.pdbx_strand_id
1 'polypeptide(L)'
;LCCSLPAFIICGLVLQVHELHSAPLNVTGPPGPITVPVGEDVVLPCRFSPAQSAQDIEVTWFREHFSSFVHRYKGGQDQYGEQMLQYQGRTELLKDGLAKGSVDLKIFRVQMSDRGNYTCFVRRDSDYDEAVVELQVTASGSAPLIVLEHYQDGGIRVTCRSDGWYPPPQVLWQGPHGQHLPSLSENVIQDKSGLFAAESSIILTRGTNQKLSCSVRHALHSQERGSSFYISDPFFQNAHPWMTALGVVLAAVVAFLVVTVYLFKIKGCYRRADIQTYIPQYPICTDLSSFSEKQAGELAWRRYAVPIAEVNVVLDPDTAHCDLVLSDDCKSVKREDTRQDIPDIPERFNPWRCVLGREGFTSGRYYWEVEAVDGGGWTVGVARKDVKRKGEIEFKPEEGIWAVGQWAGHFQALTFPNRTLLPEIQTPKRIRVSLDYDEGRVAFFSVDEEIPIFTFPLASFEGVKVYPWVWLGPGTWLKMWP
;
A
#
# COMPACT_ATOMS: atom_id res chain seq x y z
N LEU A 1 -45.77 64.16 70.53
CA LEU A 1 -44.41 63.59 70.48
C LEU A 1 -43.76 64.03 69.19
N CYS A 2 -42.77 64.91 69.27
CA CYS A 2 -41.99 65.39 68.14
C CYS A 2 -41.06 64.28 67.64
N CYS A 3 -41.32 63.73 66.46
CA CYS A 3 -40.26 63.08 65.68
C CYS A 3 -39.52 64.19 64.93
N SER A 4 -38.28 64.44 65.33
CA SER A 4 -37.44 65.51 64.82
C SER A 4 -37.06 65.23 63.35
N LEU A 5 -37.17 66.24 62.49
CA LEU A 5 -36.65 66.27 61.11
C LEU A 5 -35.26 65.63 60.91
N PRO A 6 -34.29 65.73 61.84
CA PRO A 6 -33.02 65.00 61.73
C PRO A 6 -33.18 63.47 61.70
N ALA A 7 -34.22 62.89 62.30
CA ALA A 7 -34.45 61.45 62.26
C ALA A 7 -34.90 60.96 60.86
N PHE A 8 -35.62 61.78 60.10
CA PHE A 8 -35.99 61.48 58.71
C PHE A 8 -34.81 61.63 57.75
N ILE A 9 -33.94 62.62 57.98
CA ILE A 9 -32.72 62.81 57.19
C ILE A 9 -31.71 61.70 57.48
N ILE A 10 -31.58 61.27 58.73
CA ILE A 10 -30.74 60.11 59.08
C ILE A 10 -31.34 58.81 58.50
N CYS A 11 -32.67 58.62 58.52
CA CYS A 11 -33.29 57.44 57.91
C CYS A 11 -33.18 57.44 56.37
N GLY A 12 -33.29 58.62 55.73
CA GLY A 12 -33.07 58.80 54.30
C GLY A 12 -31.61 58.62 53.88
N LEU A 13 -30.64 59.03 54.72
CA LEU A 13 -29.21 58.81 54.50
C LEU A 13 -28.77 57.38 54.83
N VAL A 14 -29.44 56.68 55.75
CA VAL A 14 -29.23 55.24 56.03
C VAL A 14 -29.85 54.36 54.94
N LEU A 15 -30.92 54.81 54.26
CA LEU A 15 -31.49 54.16 53.08
C LEU A 15 -30.77 54.53 51.76
N GLN A 16 -29.94 55.57 51.73
CA GLN A 16 -29.17 55.98 50.55
C GLN A 16 -27.76 55.38 50.46
N VAL A 17 -27.34 54.56 51.44
CA VAL A 17 -26.02 53.94 51.42
C VAL A 17 -26.16 52.43 51.21
N HIS A 18 -25.78 52.04 49.98
CA HIS A 18 -25.52 50.69 49.45
C HIS A 18 -26.59 50.09 48.52
N GLU A 19 -26.98 50.81 47.45
CA GLU A 19 -26.72 50.19 46.14
C GLU A 19 -25.24 50.40 45.82
N LEU A 20 -24.40 49.55 46.38
CA LEU A 20 -23.05 49.38 45.84
C LEU A 20 -23.28 48.69 44.50
N HIS A 21 -23.46 49.46 43.42
CA HIS A 21 -23.40 48.92 42.07
C HIS A 21 -22.01 48.31 41.93
N SER A 22 -21.92 47.00 42.08
CA SER A 22 -20.72 46.23 41.78
C SER A 22 -20.28 46.60 40.37
N ALA A 23 -18.99 46.86 40.17
CA ALA A 23 -18.47 47.15 38.83
C ALA A 23 -18.91 46.03 37.88
N PRO A 24 -19.38 46.36 36.66
CA PRO A 24 -19.90 45.37 35.73
C PRO A 24 -18.84 44.32 35.43
N LEU A 25 -19.28 43.08 35.32
CA LEU A 25 -18.43 41.95 34.97
C LEU A 25 -17.85 42.18 33.57
N ASN A 26 -16.53 42.06 33.46
CA ASN A 26 -15.83 42.15 32.19
C ASN A 26 -14.96 40.90 32.02
N VAL A 27 -15.12 40.20 30.90
CA VAL A 27 -14.40 38.97 30.56
C VAL A 27 -13.47 39.25 29.39
N THR A 28 -12.22 38.82 29.54
CA THR A 28 -11.14 39.07 28.59
C THR A 28 -10.44 37.78 28.22
N GLY A 29 -10.27 37.57 26.92
CA GLY A 29 -9.49 36.48 26.35
C GLY A 29 -8.03 36.90 26.09
N PRO A 30 -7.19 35.97 25.58
CA PRO A 30 -5.85 36.30 25.16
C PRO A 30 -5.87 37.22 23.92
N PRO A 31 -4.80 38.00 23.68
CA PRO A 31 -4.74 38.93 22.56
C PRO A 31 -4.57 38.25 21.18
N GLY A 32 -4.35 36.94 21.14
CA GLY A 32 -4.11 36.19 19.91
C GLY A 32 -4.36 34.69 20.10
N PRO A 33 -4.22 33.90 19.02
CA PRO A 33 -4.52 32.49 19.03
C PRO A 33 -3.52 31.70 19.88
N ILE A 34 -4.01 30.67 20.56
CA ILE A 34 -3.18 29.71 21.29
C ILE A 34 -2.84 28.58 20.32
N THR A 35 -1.55 28.30 20.13
CA THR A 35 -1.08 27.20 19.26
C THR A 35 -0.58 26.04 20.08
N VAL A 36 -1.05 24.82 19.78
CA VAL A 36 -0.62 23.60 20.47
C VAL A 36 -0.49 22.41 19.49
N PRO A 37 0.51 21.53 19.67
CA PRO A 37 0.59 20.27 18.91
C PRO A 37 -0.52 19.27 19.27
N VAL A 38 -0.95 18.47 18.30
CA VAL A 38 -1.84 17.32 18.55
C VAL A 38 -1.22 16.37 19.59
N GLY A 39 -2.05 15.91 20.52
CA GLY A 39 -1.67 14.96 21.57
C GLY A 39 -1.14 15.61 22.85
N GLU A 40 -0.76 16.89 22.82
CA GLU A 40 -0.37 17.64 24.02
C GLU A 40 -1.59 18.20 24.77
N ASP A 41 -1.38 18.64 26.01
CA ASP A 41 -2.39 19.35 26.79
C ASP A 41 -2.31 20.85 26.50
N VAL A 42 -3.45 21.55 26.51
CA VAL A 42 -3.49 23.01 26.35
C VAL A 42 -4.30 23.65 27.47
N VAL A 43 -3.94 24.89 27.81
CA VAL A 43 -4.71 25.75 28.70
C VAL A 43 -5.22 26.93 27.89
N LEU A 44 -6.54 27.12 27.86
CA LEU A 44 -7.21 28.26 27.25
C LEU A 44 -7.41 29.33 28.34
N PRO A 45 -6.66 30.44 28.30
CA PRO A 45 -6.72 31.45 29.34
C PRO A 45 -7.98 32.30 29.17
N CYS A 46 -8.64 32.61 30.29
CA CYS A 46 -9.76 33.54 30.31
C CYS A 46 -9.80 34.23 31.67
N ARG A 47 -9.95 35.55 31.65
CA ARG A 47 -9.92 36.37 32.87
C ARG A 47 -11.18 37.19 32.99
N PHE A 48 -11.69 37.27 34.21
CA PHE A 48 -12.81 38.12 34.56
C PHE A 48 -12.40 39.16 35.61
N SER A 49 -13.00 40.34 35.52
CA SER A 49 -12.82 41.42 36.47
C SER A 49 -14.19 42.02 36.81
N PRO A 50 -14.46 42.39 38.08
CA PRO A 50 -13.57 42.27 39.24
C PRO A 50 -13.53 40.84 39.81
N ALA A 51 -12.36 40.43 40.32
CA ALA A 51 -12.10 39.13 40.95
C ALA A 51 -12.62 39.04 42.40
N GLN A 52 -13.91 39.31 42.60
CA GLN A 52 -14.59 39.16 43.90
C GLN A 52 -15.09 37.70 44.05
N SER A 53 -15.35 37.26 45.30
CA SER A 53 -15.60 35.87 45.74
C SER A 53 -16.00 34.85 44.67
N ALA A 54 -15.23 33.75 44.56
CA ALA A 54 -15.42 32.69 43.57
C ALA A 54 -16.61 31.73 43.85
N GLN A 55 -17.34 31.91 44.96
CA GLN A 55 -18.36 30.96 45.41
C GLN A 55 -19.66 31.01 44.58
N ASP A 56 -19.95 32.15 43.94
CA ASP A 56 -21.21 32.38 43.20
C ASP A 56 -21.00 32.59 41.69
N ILE A 57 -19.86 32.16 41.15
CA ILE A 57 -19.57 32.27 39.73
C ILE A 57 -19.98 30.98 39.00
N GLU A 58 -20.62 31.15 37.86
CA GLU A 58 -20.80 30.08 36.88
C GLU A 58 -19.93 30.35 35.67
N VAL A 59 -19.15 29.35 35.26
CA VAL A 59 -18.31 29.43 34.07
C VAL A 59 -18.81 28.39 33.08
N THR A 60 -19.05 28.80 31.85
CA THR A 60 -19.38 27.89 30.75
C THR A 60 -18.44 28.16 29.59
N TRP A 61 -17.68 27.15 29.23
CA TRP A 61 -16.90 27.11 28.00
C TRP A 61 -17.71 26.38 26.94
N PHE A 62 -17.93 27.00 25.79
CA PHE A 62 -18.67 26.39 24.68
C PHE A 62 -18.06 26.79 23.33
N ARG A 63 -18.54 26.17 22.25
CA ARG A 63 -18.13 26.51 20.87
C ARG A 63 -19.23 27.30 20.16
N GLU A 64 -20.03 26.65 19.32
CA GLU A 64 -21.07 27.34 18.53
C GLU A 64 -22.38 27.54 19.29
N HIS A 65 -22.71 26.64 20.22
CA HIS A 65 -23.99 26.65 20.93
C HIS A 65 -23.79 26.59 22.45
N PHE A 66 -24.47 27.47 23.18
CA PHE A 66 -24.37 27.56 24.64
C PHE A 66 -24.82 26.29 25.38
N SER A 67 -25.86 25.61 24.88
CA SER A 67 -26.37 24.37 25.48
C SER A 67 -25.43 23.18 25.30
N SER A 68 -24.60 23.19 24.25
CA SER A 68 -23.57 22.19 23.98
C SER A 68 -22.23 22.71 24.44
N PHE A 69 -21.96 22.57 25.74
CA PHE A 69 -20.77 23.12 26.35
C PHE A 69 -19.59 22.14 26.32
N VAL A 70 -18.41 22.74 26.16
CA VAL A 70 -17.10 22.08 26.26
C VAL A 70 -16.79 21.79 27.72
N HIS A 71 -17.09 22.70 28.64
CA HIS A 71 -16.92 22.52 30.07
C HIS A 71 -17.81 23.49 30.84
N ARG A 72 -18.33 23.09 32.00
CA ARG A 72 -19.17 23.95 32.83
C ARG A 72 -18.80 23.77 34.29
N TYR A 73 -18.64 24.88 34.99
CA TYR A 73 -18.37 24.94 36.42
C TYR A 73 -19.50 25.69 37.10
N LYS A 74 -20.15 25.06 38.07
CA LYS A 74 -21.31 25.60 38.77
C LYS A 74 -21.40 25.02 40.17
N GLY A 75 -21.72 25.86 41.16
CA GLY A 75 -21.90 25.43 42.54
C GLY A 75 -20.63 24.89 43.18
N GLY A 76 -19.47 25.44 42.81
CA GLY A 76 -18.18 25.01 43.35
C GLY A 76 -17.59 23.74 42.73
N GLN A 77 -18.22 23.18 41.68
CA GLN A 77 -17.83 21.90 41.08
C GLN A 77 -17.93 21.89 39.56
N ASP A 78 -17.08 21.08 38.94
CA ASP A 78 -17.10 20.79 37.50
C ASP A 78 -18.30 19.90 37.14
N GLN A 79 -19.02 20.27 36.08
CA GLN A 79 -20.26 19.63 35.64
C GLN A 79 -20.02 18.80 34.39
N TYR A 80 -19.96 17.48 34.56
CA TYR A 80 -19.64 16.54 33.46
C TYR A 80 -20.87 15.92 32.77
N GLY A 81 -22.06 15.99 33.37
CA GLY A 81 -23.22 15.18 32.95
C GLY A 81 -23.77 15.47 31.55
N GLU A 82 -23.84 16.74 31.15
CA GLU A 82 -24.36 17.17 29.83
C GLU A 82 -23.26 17.65 28.89
N GLN A 83 -22.00 17.34 29.22
CA GLN A 83 -20.85 17.79 28.44
C GLN A 83 -20.86 17.14 27.04
N MET A 84 -20.47 17.91 26.03
CA MET A 84 -20.28 17.41 24.68
C MET A 84 -19.39 16.15 24.65
N LEU A 85 -19.85 15.11 23.94
CA LEU A 85 -19.25 13.78 23.96
C LEU A 85 -17.74 13.78 23.69
N GLN A 86 -17.26 14.58 22.73
CA GLN A 86 -15.83 14.63 22.38
C GLN A 86 -14.90 15.25 23.46
N TYR A 87 -15.47 15.93 24.46
CA TYR A 87 -14.72 16.58 25.55
C TYR A 87 -14.84 15.85 26.91
N GLN A 88 -15.71 14.84 27.00
CA GLN A 88 -15.89 14.06 28.23
C GLN A 88 -14.59 13.41 28.69
N GLY A 89 -14.22 13.64 29.96
CA GLY A 89 -12.97 13.14 30.53
C GLY A 89 -11.70 13.79 29.97
N ARG A 90 -11.83 14.88 29.20
CA ARG A 90 -10.71 15.60 28.57
C ARG A 90 -10.63 17.06 28.99
N THR A 91 -11.48 17.55 29.88
CA THR A 91 -11.43 18.97 30.28
C THR A 91 -11.56 19.18 31.78
N GLU A 92 -10.92 20.24 32.28
CA GLU A 92 -10.92 20.64 33.69
C GLU A 92 -10.76 22.16 33.80
N LEU A 93 -11.53 22.80 34.68
CA LEU A 93 -11.31 24.19 35.05
C LEU A 93 -10.19 24.30 36.09
N LEU A 94 -9.21 25.18 35.87
CA LEU A 94 -8.11 25.39 36.81
C LEU A 94 -8.57 26.22 38.02
N LYS A 95 -8.71 25.56 39.18
CA LYS A 95 -9.29 26.13 40.41
C LYS A 95 -8.40 27.16 41.10
N ASP A 96 -7.08 27.05 40.96
CA ASP A 96 -6.10 27.91 41.65
C ASP A 96 -6.20 29.39 41.23
N GLY A 97 -6.72 29.65 40.02
CA GLY A 97 -6.86 30.98 39.44
C GLY A 97 -8.16 31.71 39.80
N LEU A 98 -9.18 31.00 40.28
CA LEU A 98 -10.54 31.56 40.43
C LEU A 98 -10.58 32.77 41.36
N ALA A 99 -9.90 32.70 42.50
CA ALA A 99 -9.84 33.79 43.48
C ALA A 99 -9.13 35.06 42.93
N LYS A 100 -8.37 34.92 41.83
CA LYS A 100 -7.67 36.02 41.15
C LYS A 100 -8.36 36.44 39.85
N GLY A 101 -9.55 35.93 39.58
CA GLY A 101 -10.28 36.27 38.36
C GLY A 101 -9.87 35.48 37.13
N SER A 102 -9.27 34.30 37.28
CA SER A 102 -8.89 33.43 36.16
C SER A 102 -9.79 32.19 36.12
N VAL A 103 -10.30 31.88 34.94
CA VAL A 103 -11.23 30.77 34.67
C VAL A 103 -10.69 29.94 33.50
N ASP A 104 -9.39 29.63 33.61
CA ASP A 104 -8.64 28.96 32.56
C ASP A 104 -9.10 27.51 32.40
N LEU A 105 -9.38 27.12 31.16
CA LEU A 105 -9.80 25.76 30.82
C LEU A 105 -8.61 24.93 30.37
N LYS A 106 -8.35 23.82 31.03
CA LYS A 106 -7.41 22.81 30.54
C LYS A 106 -8.13 21.80 29.65
N ILE A 107 -7.58 21.52 28.48
CA ILE A 107 -8.01 20.45 27.57
C ILE A 107 -6.86 19.43 27.45
N PHE A 108 -7.14 18.18 27.76
CA PHE A 108 -6.18 17.08 27.74
C PHE A 108 -6.12 16.41 26.37
N ARG A 109 -4.89 16.08 25.92
CA ARG A 109 -4.61 15.36 24.67
C ARG A 109 -5.36 15.95 23.48
N VAL A 110 -5.01 17.16 23.08
CA VAL A 110 -5.69 17.93 22.02
C VAL A 110 -5.76 17.15 20.71
N GLN A 111 -6.91 17.18 20.07
CA GLN A 111 -7.21 16.55 18.79
C GLN A 111 -7.36 17.61 17.70
N MET A 112 -7.20 17.23 16.43
CA MET A 112 -7.36 18.16 15.31
C MET A 112 -8.77 18.77 15.24
N SER A 113 -9.80 18.02 15.68
CA SER A 113 -11.19 18.48 15.77
C SER A 113 -11.42 19.58 16.82
N ASP A 114 -10.49 19.73 17.78
CA ASP A 114 -10.60 20.74 18.82
C ASP A 114 -10.24 22.14 18.31
N ARG A 115 -9.66 22.25 17.10
CA ARG A 115 -9.34 23.53 16.47
C ARG A 115 -10.58 24.40 16.31
N GLY A 116 -10.42 25.69 16.58
CA GLY A 116 -11.42 26.73 16.34
C GLY A 116 -11.65 27.63 17.55
N ASN A 117 -12.78 28.32 17.53
CA ASN A 117 -13.12 29.30 18.54
C ASN A 117 -13.84 28.65 19.73
N TYR A 118 -13.47 29.09 20.92
CA TYR A 118 -14.10 28.77 22.19
C TYR A 118 -14.57 30.06 22.83
N THR A 119 -15.79 30.05 23.36
CA THR A 119 -16.33 31.18 24.11
C THR A 119 -16.28 30.84 25.59
N CYS A 120 -15.60 31.69 26.34
CA CYS A 120 -15.59 31.70 27.79
C CYS A 120 -16.70 32.63 28.27
N PHE A 121 -17.77 32.06 28.81
CA PHE A 121 -18.87 32.81 29.40
C PHE A 121 -18.81 32.73 30.90
N VAL A 122 -18.82 33.88 31.56
CA VAL A 122 -18.83 33.98 33.02
C VAL A 122 -20.11 34.68 33.44
N ARG A 123 -20.84 34.08 34.37
CA ARG A 123 -22.03 34.66 34.98
C ARG A 123 -21.86 34.76 36.48
N ARG A 124 -22.28 35.90 37.03
CA ARG A 124 -22.41 36.16 38.45
C ARG A 124 -23.79 36.73 38.70
N ASP A 125 -24.63 35.96 39.40
CA ASP A 125 -26.05 36.29 39.60
C ASP A 125 -26.77 36.56 38.26
N SER A 126 -27.15 37.81 38.01
CA SER A 126 -27.78 38.28 36.78
C SER A 126 -26.81 38.93 35.79
N ASP A 127 -25.59 39.25 36.21
CA ASP A 127 -24.57 39.88 35.36
C ASP A 127 -23.74 38.81 34.64
N TYR A 128 -23.42 39.06 33.38
CA TYR A 128 -22.66 38.13 32.56
C TYR A 128 -21.84 38.86 31.51
N ASP A 129 -20.72 38.27 31.14
CA ASP A 129 -19.93 38.70 30.00
C ASP A 129 -19.18 37.50 29.40
N GLU A 130 -18.66 37.66 28.19
CA GLU A 130 -17.99 36.60 27.45
C GLU A 130 -16.78 37.08 26.65
N ALA A 131 -15.82 36.18 26.45
CA ALA A 131 -14.70 36.41 25.55
C ALA A 131 -14.43 35.19 24.68
N VAL A 132 -13.96 35.45 23.46
CA VAL A 132 -13.58 34.40 22.51
C VAL A 132 -12.09 34.11 22.63
N VAL A 133 -11.75 32.83 22.65
CA VAL A 133 -10.39 32.29 22.62
C VAL A 133 -10.25 31.41 21.39
N GLU A 134 -9.31 31.75 20.52
CA GLU A 134 -9.01 30.96 19.32
C GLU A 134 -7.93 29.91 19.63
N LEU A 135 -8.24 28.64 19.36
CA LEU A 135 -7.29 27.52 19.46
C LEU A 135 -6.87 27.07 18.06
N GLN A 136 -5.58 27.19 17.78
CA GLN A 136 -4.92 26.62 16.61
C GLN A 136 -4.20 25.33 17.01
N VAL A 137 -4.39 24.28 16.22
CA VAL A 137 -3.79 22.97 16.46
C VAL A 137 -2.81 22.67 15.35
N THR A 138 -1.59 22.24 15.70
CA THR A 138 -0.54 21.85 14.74
C THR A 138 -0.33 20.34 14.76
N ALA A 139 -0.01 19.77 13.60
CA ALA A 139 0.32 18.36 13.49
C ALA A 139 1.72 18.22 12.84
N SER A 140 2.60 17.48 13.53
CA SER A 140 3.90 17.11 12.99
C SER A 140 3.77 15.78 12.27
N GLY A 141 4.03 15.79 10.97
CA GLY A 141 3.84 14.61 10.14
C GLY A 141 4.89 13.51 10.33
N SER A 142 4.78 12.47 9.52
CA SER A 142 5.70 11.35 9.47
C SER A 142 7.12 11.77 9.02
N ALA A 143 8.13 10.97 9.35
CA ALA A 143 9.45 11.18 8.77
C ALA A 143 9.38 11.03 7.24
N PRO A 144 10.04 11.90 6.46
CA PRO A 144 9.93 11.85 5.00
C PRO A 144 10.48 10.53 4.44
N LEU A 145 9.68 9.88 3.61
CA LEU A 145 10.07 8.69 2.86
C LEU A 145 10.62 9.11 1.51
N ILE A 146 11.81 8.62 1.17
CA ILE A 146 12.44 8.88 -0.12
C ILE A 146 12.31 7.63 -0.99
N VAL A 147 11.77 7.81 -2.19
CA VAL A 147 11.50 6.76 -3.17
C VAL A 147 12.24 7.05 -4.46
N LEU A 148 12.96 6.05 -4.98
CA LEU A 148 13.52 6.10 -6.33
C LEU A 148 12.45 5.56 -7.29
N GLU A 149 12.05 6.38 -8.27
CA GLU A 149 10.95 6.01 -9.17
C GLU A 149 11.45 5.36 -10.46
N HIS A 150 12.01 6.16 -11.38
CA HIS A 150 12.42 5.71 -12.70
C HIS A 150 13.51 6.60 -13.30
N TYR A 151 14.15 6.12 -14.36
CA TYR A 151 15.11 6.91 -15.14
C TYR A 151 14.37 7.91 -16.02
N GLN A 152 14.75 9.20 -15.91
CA GLN A 152 14.16 10.28 -16.69
C GLN A 152 15.20 11.37 -16.95
N ASP A 153 15.17 11.96 -18.15
CA ASP A 153 16.00 13.11 -18.57
C ASP A 153 17.52 12.92 -18.32
N GLY A 154 18.02 11.68 -18.48
CA GLY A 154 19.43 11.34 -18.26
C GLY A 154 19.84 11.21 -16.79
N GLY A 155 18.87 11.22 -15.87
CA GLY A 155 19.05 11.02 -14.44
C GLY A 155 18.05 10.02 -13.85
N ILE A 156 17.94 9.99 -12.52
CA ILE A 156 16.97 9.20 -11.76
C ILE A 156 15.98 10.16 -11.12
N ARG A 157 14.67 9.97 -11.35
CA ARG A 157 13.61 10.68 -10.64
C ARG A 157 13.51 10.14 -9.22
N VAL A 158 13.64 11.04 -8.26
CA VAL A 158 13.53 10.76 -6.82
C VAL A 158 12.41 11.60 -6.23
N THR A 159 11.57 10.95 -5.45
CA THR A 159 10.40 11.56 -4.83
C THR A 159 10.49 11.45 -3.32
N CYS A 160 10.17 12.53 -2.61
CA CYS A 160 10.09 12.60 -1.16
C CYS A 160 8.63 12.78 -0.75
N ARG A 161 8.14 11.89 0.13
CA ARG A 161 6.73 11.81 0.56
C ARG A 161 6.64 11.89 2.08
N SER A 162 5.74 12.71 2.61
CA SER A 162 5.51 12.84 4.04
C SER A 162 4.06 13.24 4.33
N ASP A 163 3.47 12.63 5.36
CA ASP A 163 2.03 12.70 5.61
C ASP A 163 1.71 13.21 7.02
N GLY A 164 0.51 13.75 7.21
CA GLY A 164 -0.01 14.10 8.54
C GLY A 164 0.42 15.46 9.07
N TRP A 165 0.67 16.44 8.19
CA TRP A 165 1.11 17.78 8.58
C TRP A 165 -0.06 18.74 8.75
N TYR A 166 0.02 19.63 9.73
CA TYR A 166 -0.85 20.80 9.79
C TYR A 166 -0.13 21.96 10.47
N PRO A 167 -0.15 23.17 9.86
CA PRO A 167 -0.76 23.53 8.56
C PRO A 167 0.11 23.03 7.38
N PRO A 168 -0.12 23.44 6.10
CA PRO A 168 0.64 22.91 4.96
C PRO A 168 2.16 23.02 5.17
N PRO A 169 2.92 21.93 4.95
CA PRO A 169 4.37 21.94 5.13
C PRO A 169 5.10 22.40 3.86
N GLN A 170 6.39 22.68 4.00
CA GLN A 170 7.32 22.90 2.89
C GLN A 170 8.33 21.75 2.81
N VAL A 171 8.57 21.26 1.60
CA VAL A 171 9.56 20.21 1.33
C VAL A 171 10.83 20.84 0.80
N LEU A 172 11.97 20.52 1.40
CA LEU A 172 13.27 21.07 1.05
C LEU A 172 14.24 19.95 0.71
N TRP A 173 14.89 20.08 -0.43
CA TRP A 173 15.97 19.22 -0.86
C TRP A 173 17.31 19.87 -0.55
N GLN A 174 18.20 19.10 0.09
CA GLN A 174 19.56 19.51 0.42
C GLN A 174 20.57 18.57 -0.23
N GLY A 175 21.47 19.14 -1.02
CA GLY A 175 22.57 18.42 -1.64
C GLY A 175 23.73 18.11 -0.68
N PRO A 176 24.84 17.55 -1.20
CA PRO A 176 25.94 17.01 -0.39
C PRO A 176 26.69 18.07 0.44
N HIS A 177 26.66 19.34 0.02
CA HIS A 177 27.34 20.45 0.68
C HIS A 177 26.33 21.35 1.41
N GLY A 178 25.11 20.86 1.66
CA GLY A 178 24.03 21.62 2.29
C GLY A 178 23.37 22.66 1.38
N GLN A 179 23.69 22.68 0.08
CA GLN A 179 23.03 23.58 -0.85
C GLN A 179 21.56 23.16 -1.09
N HIS A 180 20.66 24.13 -1.17
CA HIS A 180 19.27 23.87 -1.53
C HIS A 180 19.16 23.52 -3.01
N LEU A 181 18.46 22.43 -3.31
CA LEU A 181 18.17 22.00 -4.67
C LEU A 181 16.74 22.40 -5.05
N PRO A 182 16.52 22.93 -6.26
CA PRO A 182 15.18 23.29 -6.71
C PRO A 182 14.34 22.02 -6.92
N SER A 183 13.12 22.02 -6.41
CA SER A 183 12.11 20.99 -6.67
C SER A 183 11.61 21.11 -8.13
N LEU A 184 11.37 19.97 -8.78
CA LEU A 184 10.76 19.93 -10.13
C LEU A 184 9.24 19.97 -10.07
N SER A 185 8.69 19.35 -9.02
CA SER A 185 7.28 19.44 -8.69
C SER A 185 7.10 19.42 -7.17
N GLU A 186 6.07 20.12 -6.71
CA GLU A 186 5.58 20.06 -5.35
C GLU A 186 4.08 19.86 -5.42
N ASN A 187 3.60 18.82 -4.75
CA ASN A 187 2.20 18.51 -4.63
C ASN A 187 1.86 18.42 -3.14
N VAL A 188 0.90 19.24 -2.71
CA VAL A 188 0.41 19.25 -1.34
C VAL A 188 -1.08 18.94 -1.38
N ILE A 189 -1.44 17.76 -0.89
CA ILE A 189 -2.81 17.25 -0.92
C ILE A 189 -3.34 17.26 0.51
N GLN A 190 -4.55 17.77 0.69
CA GLN A 190 -5.25 17.67 1.97
C GLN A 190 -6.10 16.40 2.00
N ASP A 191 -6.00 15.63 3.08
CA ASP A 191 -6.81 14.45 3.31
C ASP A 191 -8.19 14.80 3.92
N LYS A 192 -9.05 13.79 4.06
CA LYS A 192 -10.40 13.95 4.64
C LYS A 192 -10.38 14.36 6.12
N SER A 193 -9.27 14.17 6.82
CA SER A 193 -9.09 14.56 8.23
C SER A 193 -8.64 16.02 8.37
N GLY A 194 -8.34 16.69 7.25
CA GLY A 194 -7.86 18.06 7.20
C GLY A 194 -6.34 18.19 7.33
N LEU A 195 -5.61 17.08 7.42
CA LEU A 195 -4.15 17.05 7.45
C LEU A 195 -3.57 17.06 6.03
N PHE A 196 -2.35 17.54 5.88
CA PHE A 196 -1.66 17.67 4.60
C PHE A 196 -0.63 16.57 4.41
N ALA A 197 -0.66 15.96 3.22
CA ALA A 197 0.38 15.13 2.66
C ALA A 197 1.16 15.96 1.65
N ALA A 198 2.49 15.92 1.75
CA ALA A 198 3.39 16.64 0.86
C ALA A 198 4.28 15.68 0.10
N GLU A 199 4.37 15.93 -1.20
CA GLU A 199 5.17 15.17 -2.14
C GLU A 199 5.99 16.13 -3.00
N SER A 200 7.29 15.90 -3.10
CA SER A 200 8.17 16.66 -3.99
C SER A 200 9.06 15.73 -4.78
N SER A 201 9.35 16.08 -6.04
CA SER A 201 10.24 15.29 -6.89
C SER A 201 11.40 16.12 -7.42
N ILE A 202 12.55 15.46 -7.59
CA ILE A 202 13.75 15.98 -8.26
C ILE A 202 14.37 14.93 -9.17
N ILE A 203 15.19 15.35 -10.15
CA ILE A 203 15.95 14.47 -11.03
C ILE A 203 17.41 14.58 -10.64
N LEU A 204 17.98 13.45 -10.24
CA LEU A 204 19.40 13.34 -9.92
C LEU A 204 20.19 12.94 -11.16
N THR A 205 21.19 13.73 -11.52
CA THR A 205 22.10 13.46 -12.63
C THR A 205 23.47 13.00 -12.11
N ARG A 206 24.26 12.37 -12.98
CA ARG A 206 25.54 11.76 -12.61
C ARG A 206 26.51 12.77 -11.98
N GLY A 207 27.01 12.43 -10.78
CA GLY A 207 28.10 13.12 -10.10
C GLY A 207 28.57 12.30 -8.91
N THR A 208 29.78 12.57 -8.41
CA THR A 208 30.42 11.82 -7.31
C THR A 208 29.50 11.64 -6.10
N ASN A 209 29.11 10.41 -5.78
CA ASN A 209 28.68 9.97 -4.43
C ASN A 209 27.78 11.00 -3.70
N GLN A 210 26.65 11.36 -4.32
CA GLN A 210 25.84 12.47 -3.84
C GLN A 210 24.96 12.03 -2.66
N LYS A 211 25.32 12.49 -1.44
CA LYS A 211 24.42 12.47 -0.28
C LYS A 211 23.30 13.48 -0.54
N LEU A 212 22.06 13.00 -0.52
CA LEU A 212 20.88 13.82 -0.68
C LEU A 212 20.03 13.70 0.57
N SER A 213 19.52 14.84 1.05
CA SER A 213 18.64 14.91 2.20
C SER A 213 17.33 15.59 1.79
N CYS A 214 16.21 14.98 2.16
CA CYS A 214 14.90 15.62 2.10
C CYS A 214 14.49 15.98 3.51
N SER A 215 14.15 17.25 3.73
CA SER A 215 13.62 17.76 4.99
C SER A 215 12.25 18.38 4.78
N VAL A 216 11.30 18.01 5.61
CA VAL A 216 9.96 18.59 5.62
C VAL A 216 9.84 19.45 6.88
N ARG A 217 9.42 20.70 6.69
CA ARG A 217 9.30 21.67 7.79
C ARG A 217 8.05 22.51 7.66
N HIS A 218 7.64 23.06 8.78
CA HIS A 218 6.59 24.07 8.81
C HIS A 218 7.17 25.47 8.51
N ALA A 219 6.46 26.31 7.75
CA ALA A 219 6.94 27.63 7.35
C ALA A 219 7.26 28.58 8.53
N LEU A 220 6.66 28.37 9.70
CA LEU A 220 6.78 29.24 10.88
C LEU A 220 7.47 28.57 12.09
N HIS A 221 7.90 27.31 11.99
CA HIS A 221 8.48 26.57 13.13
C HIS A 221 9.78 25.85 12.73
N SER A 222 10.81 25.93 13.56
CA SER A 222 12.16 25.40 13.31
C SER A 222 12.30 23.88 13.45
N GLN A 223 11.20 23.17 13.71
CA GLN A 223 11.24 21.72 13.88
C GLN A 223 11.16 21.04 12.52
N GLU A 224 12.30 20.54 12.06
CA GLU A 224 12.45 19.87 10.77
C GLU A 224 12.48 18.35 10.96
N ARG A 225 11.78 17.60 10.09
CA ARG A 225 11.97 16.16 9.98
C ARG A 225 12.67 15.85 8.67
N GLY A 226 13.86 15.28 8.77
CA GLY A 226 14.72 14.98 7.63
C GLY A 226 15.02 13.50 7.49
N SER A 227 15.22 13.07 6.25
CA SER A 227 15.74 11.76 5.88
C SER A 227 16.85 11.96 4.85
N SER A 228 17.92 11.18 4.96
CA SER A 228 19.05 11.24 4.02
C SER A 228 19.34 9.88 3.44
N PHE A 229 19.73 9.86 2.18
CA PHE A 229 20.12 8.63 1.48
C PHE A 229 21.28 8.89 0.53
N TYR A 230 21.83 7.79 0.02
CA TYR A 230 23.04 7.78 -0.78
C TYR A 230 22.84 6.90 -2.01
N ILE A 231 23.12 7.46 -3.19
CA ILE A 231 23.13 6.70 -4.45
C ILE A 231 24.58 6.53 -4.90
N SER A 232 24.95 5.29 -5.18
CA SER A 232 26.26 4.95 -5.75
C SER A 232 26.27 5.15 -7.27
N ASP A 233 27.41 5.56 -7.82
CA ASP A 233 27.60 5.78 -9.26
C ASP A 233 27.17 4.63 -10.21
N PRO A 234 27.22 3.32 -9.83
CA PRO A 234 26.78 2.23 -10.71
C PRO A 234 25.31 2.32 -11.15
N PHE A 235 24.45 2.99 -10.38
CA PHE A 235 23.03 3.18 -10.73
C PHE A 235 22.84 4.16 -11.91
N PHE A 236 23.86 4.94 -12.28
CA PHE A 236 23.80 5.83 -13.45
C PHE A 236 24.40 5.21 -14.73
N GLN A 237 24.71 3.90 -14.75
CA GLN A 237 25.27 3.25 -15.92
C GLN A 237 24.20 2.91 -16.97
N ASN A 238 23.92 3.88 -17.84
CA ASN A 238 23.54 3.56 -19.20
C ASN A 238 24.73 2.84 -19.86
N ALA A 239 24.48 1.66 -20.44
CA ALA A 239 25.49 0.85 -21.13
C ALA A 239 26.36 1.73 -22.03
N HIS A 240 27.65 1.78 -21.69
CA HIS A 240 28.61 2.68 -22.34
C HIS A 240 28.64 2.43 -23.86
N PRO A 241 28.26 3.41 -24.72
CA PRO A 241 28.20 3.24 -26.17
C PRO A 241 29.54 2.82 -26.81
N TRP A 242 30.66 3.09 -26.14
CA TRP A 242 31.98 2.67 -26.60
C TRP A 242 32.20 1.16 -26.45
N MET A 243 31.60 0.50 -25.45
CA MET A 243 31.72 -0.95 -25.26
C MET A 243 30.90 -1.73 -26.29
N THR A 244 29.73 -1.21 -26.67
CA THR A 244 28.95 -1.77 -27.78
C THR A 244 29.66 -1.55 -29.11
N ALA A 245 30.23 -0.37 -29.34
CA ALA A 245 31.06 -0.11 -30.52
C ALA A 245 32.29 -1.05 -30.57
N LEU A 246 32.99 -1.25 -29.45
CA LEU A 246 34.15 -2.14 -29.37
C LEU A 246 33.77 -3.59 -29.65
N GLY A 247 32.64 -4.06 -29.09
CA GLY A 247 32.11 -5.40 -29.36
C GLY A 247 31.74 -5.62 -30.84
N VAL A 248 31.09 -4.65 -31.47
CA VAL A 248 30.76 -4.70 -32.91
C VAL A 248 32.02 -4.72 -33.78
N VAL A 249 33.02 -3.89 -33.45
CA VAL A 249 34.29 -3.87 -34.17
C VAL A 249 35.03 -5.21 -34.02
N LEU A 250 35.07 -5.78 -32.81
CA LEU A 250 35.69 -7.09 -32.56
C LEU A 250 35.01 -8.21 -33.35
N ALA A 251 33.68 -8.23 -33.38
CA ALA A 251 32.92 -9.20 -34.17
C ALA A 251 33.20 -9.05 -35.68
N ALA A 252 33.28 -7.82 -36.19
CA ALA A 252 33.62 -7.56 -37.59
C ALA A 252 35.03 -8.03 -37.95
N VAL A 253 36.01 -7.80 -37.07
CA VAL A 253 37.40 -8.28 -37.27
C VAL A 253 37.44 -9.81 -37.31
N VAL A 254 36.76 -10.49 -36.39
CA VAL A 254 36.69 -11.96 -36.37
C VAL A 254 36.03 -12.48 -37.65
N ALA A 255 34.94 -11.87 -38.12
CA ALA A 255 34.30 -12.25 -39.37
C ALA A 255 35.25 -12.08 -40.57
N PHE A 256 36.02 -10.99 -40.65
CA PHE A 256 37.02 -10.79 -41.68
C PHE A 256 38.13 -11.85 -41.64
N LEU A 257 38.60 -12.23 -40.46
CA LEU A 257 39.59 -13.30 -40.30
C LEU A 257 39.04 -14.66 -40.75
N VAL A 258 37.78 -14.97 -40.43
CA VAL A 258 37.12 -16.21 -40.90
C VAL A 258 36.97 -16.21 -42.43
N VAL A 259 36.54 -15.09 -43.03
CA VAL A 259 36.41 -14.96 -44.48
C VAL A 259 37.77 -15.08 -45.19
N THR A 260 38.82 -14.46 -44.66
CA THR A 260 40.16 -14.56 -45.27
C THR A 260 40.72 -15.98 -45.20
N VAL A 261 40.53 -16.70 -44.08
CA VAL A 261 40.88 -18.13 -43.97
C VAL A 261 40.08 -18.98 -44.95
N TYR A 262 38.79 -18.71 -45.08
CA TYR A 262 37.90 -19.40 -46.02
C TYR A 262 38.33 -19.17 -47.49
N LEU A 263 38.68 -17.95 -47.87
CA LEU A 263 39.18 -17.62 -49.21
C LEU A 263 40.55 -18.25 -49.49
N PHE A 264 41.43 -18.36 -48.49
CA PHE A 264 42.70 -19.08 -48.62
C PHE A 264 42.49 -20.58 -48.84
N LYS A 265 41.51 -21.19 -48.14
CA LYS A 265 41.10 -22.59 -48.39
C LYS A 265 40.54 -22.78 -49.80
N ILE A 266 39.74 -21.84 -50.31
CA ILE A 266 39.20 -21.89 -51.69
C ILE A 266 40.31 -21.76 -52.74
N LYS A 267 41.30 -20.87 -52.55
CA LYS A 267 42.47 -20.80 -53.45
C LYS A 267 43.31 -22.09 -53.44
N GLY A 268 43.31 -22.85 -52.33
CA GLY A 268 43.90 -24.18 -52.25
C GLY A 268 43.12 -25.28 -53.00
N CYS A 269 41.81 -25.10 -53.17
CA CYS A 269 40.94 -26.07 -53.84
C CYS A 269 40.72 -25.78 -55.34
N TYR A 270 41.02 -24.57 -55.83
CA TYR A 270 40.85 -24.19 -57.24
C TYR A 270 41.98 -24.65 -58.21
N ARG A 271 42.83 -25.60 -57.80
CA ARG A 271 43.69 -26.39 -58.72
C ARG A 271 43.15 -27.81 -58.97
N ARG A 272 41.90 -28.11 -58.60
CA ARG A 272 41.31 -29.42 -58.91
C ARG A 272 39.83 -29.30 -59.27
N ALA A 273 39.60 -29.29 -60.59
CA ALA A 273 38.40 -29.72 -61.30
C ALA A 273 37.11 -28.88 -61.13
N ASP A 274 36.97 -27.93 -62.05
CA ASP A 274 35.87 -27.74 -63.02
C ASP A 274 34.55 -28.54 -62.93
N ILE A 275 33.46 -27.75 -63.01
CA ILE A 275 32.26 -27.86 -63.88
C ILE A 275 31.26 -29.02 -63.60
N GLN A 276 30.04 -28.74 -63.07
CA GLN A 276 28.85 -28.26 -63.82
C GLN A 276 27.62 -28.13 -62.90
N THR A 277 26.80 -27.15 -63.27
CA THR A 277 25.57 -26.58 -62.71
C THR A 277 24.34 -27.51 -62.77
N TYR A 278 23.54 -27.55 -61.69
CA TYR A 278 22.08 -27.73 -61.75
C TYR A 278 21.41 -27.20 -60.46
N ILE A 279 20.39 -26.36 -60.62
CA ILE A 279 19.66 -25.64 -59.55
C ILE A 279 18.55 -26.53 -58.98
N PRO A 280 18.31 -26.50 -57.66
CA PRO A 280 16.93 -26.40 -57.19
C PRO A 280 16.71 -25.28 -56.17
N GLN A 281 15.81 -24.41 -56.57
CA GLN A 281 14.88 -23.58 -55.80
C GLN A 281 14.60 -24.08 -54.37
N TYR A 282 14.91 -23.27 -53.34
CA TYR A 282 14.21 -23.27 -52.05
C TYR A 282 14.07 -21.84 -51.51
N PRO A 283 13.01 -21.56 -50.72
CA PRO A 283 12.41 -20.26 -50.55
C PRO A 283 13.09 -19.44 -49.45
N ILE A 284 13.22 -18.14 -49.73
CA ILE A 284 13.50 -17.11 -48.73
C ILE A 284 12.15 -16.60 -48.23
N CYS A 285 11.91 -16.76 -46.93
CA CYS A 285 11.14 -15.90 -46.01
C CYS A 285 10.36 -16.73 -44.99
N THR A 286 11.03 -17.19 -43.93
CA THR A 286 10.39 -17.56 -42.66
C THR A 286 11.18 -17.13 -41.41
N ASP A 287 12.39 -16.60 -41.54
CA ASP A 287 13.25 -16.34 -40.37
C ASP A 287 13.11 -14.95 -39.72
N LEU A 288 12.32 -14.03 -40.31
CA LEU A 288 12.12 -12.70 -39.74
C LEU A 288 10.87 -12.61 -38.84
N SER A 289 9.93 -13.55 -38.96
CA SER A 289 8.77 -13.66 -38.04
C SER A 289 9.14 -14.42 -36.76
N SER A 290 10.01 -15.44 -36.85
CA SER A 290 10.40 -16.29 -35.72
C SER A 290 11.19 -15.55 -34.64
N PHE A 291 12.01 -14.56 -35.04
CA PHE A 291 12.80 -13.75 -34.10
C PHE A 291 11.95 -12.71 -33.36
N SER A 292 10.96 -12.13 -34.05
CA SER A 292 10.00 -11.18 -33.47
C SER A 292 9.05 -11.87 -32.48
N GLU A 293 8.62 -13.10 -32.77
CA GLU A 293 7.77 -13.90 -31.87
C GLU A 293 8.51 -14.36 -30.62
N LYS A 294 9.78 -14.80 -30.75
CA LYS A 294 10.61 -15.13 -29.58
C LYS A 294 10.86 -13.93 -28.67
N GLN A 295 11.14 -12.74 -29.22
CA GLN A 295 11.28 -11.52 -28.42
C GLN A 295 9.96 -11.05 -27.79
N ALA A 296 8.83 -11.24 -28.47
CA ALA A 296 7.51 -10.95 -27.90
C ALA A 296 7.15 -11.94 -26.77
N GLY A 297 7.48 -13.22 -26.92
CA GLY A 297 7.36 -14.25 -25.88
C GLY A 297 8.22 -13.95 -24.65
N GLU A 298 9.48 -13.54 -24.84
CA GLU A 298 10.39 -13.16 -23.76
C GLU A 298 9.95 -11.86 -23.05
N LEU A 299 9.45 -10.86 -23.78
CA LEU A 299 8.91 -9.61 -23.23
C LEU A 299 7.54 -9.80 -22.54
N ALA A 300 6.77 -10.81 -22.95
CA ALA A 300 5.56 -11.25 -22.26
C ALA A 300 5.94 -12.03 -20.99
N TRP A 301 6.88 -12.99 -21.07
CA TRP A 301 7.46 -13.70 -19.94
C TRP A 301 7.88 -12.75 -18.83
N ARG A 302 8.65 -11.70 -19.16
CA ARG A 302 9.12 -10.70 -18.17
C ARG A 302 8.04 -9.75 -17.65
N ARG A 303 6.93 -9.56 -18.38
CA ARG A 303 5.79 -8.71 -17.97
C ARG A 303 4.71 -9.44 -17.21
N TYR A 304 4.57 -10.76 -17.42
CA TYR A 304 3.49 -11.59 -16.86
C TYR A 304 3.98 -12.63 -15.85
N ALA A 305 5.28 -12.96 -15.80
CA ALA A 305 5.85 -13.71 -14.67
C ALA A 305 5.82 -12.79 -13.45
N VAL A 306 4.73 -12.85 -12.70
CA VAL A 306 4.52 -12.11 -11.46
C VAL A 306 5.63 -12.51 -10.48
N PRO A 307 6.58 -11.64 -10.13
CA PRO A 307 7.51 -11.98 -9.07
C PRO A 307 6.80 -11.76 -7.73
N ILE A 308 6.82 -12.79 -6.88
CA ILE A 308 7.51 -12.80 -5.57
C ILE A 308 7.02 -14.04 -4.79
N ALA A 309 7.95 -14.85 -4.28
CA ALA A 309 7.79 -16.11 -3.55
C ALA A 309 7.47 -17.35 -4.40
N GLU A 310 8.53 -18.11 -4.67
CA GLU A 310 8.47 -19.53 -5.05
C GLU A 310 7.90 -20.32 -3.88
N VAL A 311 6.91 -21.18 -4.15
CA VAL A 311 6.27 -22.00 -3.11
C VAL A 311 6.61 -23.47 -3.31
N ASN A 312 7.17 -24.05 -2.28
CA ASN A 312 7.38 -25.48 -2.19
C ASN A 312 6.04 -26.20 -1.92
N VAL A 313 5.35 -26.62 -2.98
CA VAL A 313 4.05 -27.28 -2.88
C VAL A 313 4.19 -28.72 -2.36
N VAL A 314 3.48 -29.00 -1.27
CA VAL A 314 3.32 -30.34 -0.69
C VAL A 314 1.86 -30.76 -0.87
N LEU A 315 1.61 -31.92 -1.46
CA LEU A 315 0.27 -32.44 -1.70
C LEU A 315 -0.37 -32.97 -0.41
N ASP A 316 -1.70 -32.89 -0.32
CA ASP A 316 -2.49 -33.32 0.82
C ASP A 316 -3.09 -34.72 0.60
N PRO A 317 -2.60 -35.77 1.30
CA PRO A 317 -3.11 -37.14 1.20
C PRO A 317 -4.59 -37.29 1.55
N ASP A 318 -5.14 -36.41 2.40
CA ASP A 318 -6.55 -36.48 2.80
C ASP A 318 -7.49 -36.06 1.67
N THR A 319 -6.98 -35.23 0.75
CA THR A 319 -7.74 -34.78 -0.43
C THR A 319 -7.61 -35.74 -1.62
N ALA A 320 -6.50 -36.50 -1.69
CA ALA A 320 -6.16 -37.32 -2.85
C ALA A 320 -7.18 -38.44 -3.10
N HIS A 321 -7.63 -38.60 -4.33
CA HIS A 321 -8.43 -39.76 -4.74
C HIS A 321 -7.71 -41.09 -4.43
N CYS A 322 -8.45 -42.14 -4.11
CA CYS A 322 -7.90 -43.47 -3.73
C CYS A 322 -7.04 -44.17 -4.80
N ASP A 323 -7.18 -43.82 -6.07
CA ASP A 323 -6.29 -44.29 -7.16
C ASP A 323 -4.97 -43.49 -7.27
N LEU A 324 -4.78 -42.44 -6.46
CA LEU A 324 -3.58 -41.59 -6.49
C LEU A 324 -2.62 -41.98 -5.37
N VAL A 325 -1.42 -42.39 -5.75
CA VAL A 325 -0.33 -42.71 -4.83
C VAL A 325 0.63 -41.52 -4.77
N LEU A 326 0.79 -40.96 -3.58
CA LEU A 326 1.74 -39.89 -3.30
C LEU A 326 3.10 -40.48 -2.89
N SER A 327 4.19 -39.79 -3.23
CA SER A 327 5.51 -40.09 -2.68
C SER A 327 5.57 -39.78 -1.17
N ASP A 328 6.59 -40.32 -0.47
CA ASP A 328 6.78 -40.11 0.97
C ASP A 328 6.91 -38.62 1.34
N ASP A 329 7.53 -37.83 0.46
CA ASP A 329 7.67 -36.37 0.62
C ASP A 329 6.43 -35.58 0.17
N CYS A 330 5.40 -36.26 -0.33
CA CYS A 330 4.17 -35.70 -0.89
C CYS A 330 4.41 -34.66 -2.01
N LYS A 331 5.54 -34.71 -2.71
CA LYS A 331 5.84 -33.82 -3.86
C LYS A 331 5.57 -34.46 -5.21
N SER A 332 5.43 -35.78 -5.26
CA SER A 332 5.11 -36.50 -6.48
C SER A 332 3.79 -37.24 -6.32
N VAL A 333 3.03 -37.32 -7.39
CA VAL A 333 1.77 -38.05 -7.45
C VAL A 333 1.72 -38.86 -8.73
N LYS A 334 1.35 -40.13 -8.61
CA LYS A 334 1.09 -41.00 -9.75
C LYS A 334 -0.28 -41.64 -9.60
N ARG A 335 -0.92 -41.92 -10.72
CA ARG A 335 -2.12 -42.74 -10.72
C ARG A 335 -1.74 -44.20 -10.89
N GLU A 336 -2.26 -45.06 -10.03
CA GLU A 336 -2.19 -46.51 -10.20
C GLU A 336 -3.54 -47.08 -10.61
N ASP A 337 -3.52 -48.25 -11.25
CA ASP A 337 -4.75 -48.96 -11.64
C ASP A 337 -5.40 -49.69 -10.45
N THR A 338 -4.66 -49.87 -9.36
CA THR A 338 -5.17 -50.49 -8.14
C THR A 338 -5.67 -49.42 -7.17
N ARG A 339 -6.94 -49.55 -6.77
CA ARG A 339 -7.55 -48.67 -5.77
C ARG A 339 -6.93 -48.93 -4.40
N GLN A 340 -6.44 -47.89 -3.73
CA GLN A 340 -5.99 -48.00 -2.35
C GLN A 340 -7.16 -48.18 -1.39
N ASP A 341 -6.97 -49.02 -0.38
CA ASP A 341 -7.94 -49.24 0.70
C ASP A 341 -7.84 -48.11 1.74
N ILE A 342 -8.42 -46.97 1.40
CA ILE A 342 -8.45 -45.75 2.24
C ILE A 342 -9.88 -45.23 2.39
N PRO A 343 -10.24 -44.66 3.55
CA PRO A 343 -11.61 -44.21 3.82
C PRO A 343 -12.01 -43.03 2.93
N ASP A 344 -13.27 -43.05 2.47
CA ASP A 344 -13.87 -41.96 1.69
C ASP A 344 -14.38 -40.84 2.61
N ILE A 345 -13.47 -39.99 3.06
CA ILE A 345 -13.78 -38.82 3.90
C ILE A 345 -14.32 -37.64 3.05
N PRO A 346 -15.06 -36.68 3.63
CA PRO A 346 -15.64 -35.55 2.88
C PRO A 346 -14.64 -34.76 2.05
N GLU A 347 -13.41 -34.60 2.54
CA GLU A 347 -12.33 -33.84 1.91
C GLU A 347 -11.74 -34.53 0.69
N ARG A 348 -11.93 -35.84 0.54
CA ARG A 348 -11.35 -36.66 -0.52
C ARG A 348 -12.07 -36.48 -1.85
N PHE A 349 -11.36 -36.33 -2.96
CA PHE A 349 -12.03 -36.36 -4.27
C PHE A 349 -12.51 -37.77 -4.62
N ASN A 350 -13.75 -37.88 -5.07
CA ASN A 350 -14.37 -39.12 -5.54
C ASN A 350 -15.55 -38.77 -6.47
N PRO A 351 -15.60 -39.21 -7.75
CA PRO A 351 -14.75 -40.19 -8.43
C PRO A 351 -13.56 -39.59 -9.20
N TRP A 352 -13.34 -38.28 -9.10
CA TRP A 352 -12.30 -37.61 -9.88
C TRP A 352 -10.92 -37.79 -9.25
N ARG A 353 -9.91 -38.12 -10.07
CA ARG A 353 -8.52 -38.33 -9.65
C ARG A 353 -7.79 -37.01 -9.43
N CYS A 354 -8.28 -36.23 -8.49
CA CYS A 354 -7.71 -34.94 -8.12
C CYS A 354 -7.03 -35.01 -6.74
N VAL A 355 -6.13 -34.07 -6.50
CA VAL A 355 -5.50 -33.82 -5.19
C VAL A 355 -5.19 -32.32 -5.06
N LEU A 356 -5.27 -31.80 -3.84
CA LEU A 356 -4.91 -30.42 -3.51
C LEU A 356 -3.53 -30.36 -2.86
N GLY A 357 -2.90 -29.18 -2.94
CA GLY A 357 -1.84 -28.80 -2.04
C GLY A 357 -2.35 -28.68 -0.60
N ARG A 358 -1.47 -28.95 0.37
CA ARG A 358 -1.74 -28.82 1.80
C ARG A 358 -1.87 -27.35 2.22
N GLU A 359 -1.02 -26.50 1.65
CA GLU A 359 -1.04 -25.06 1.86
C GLU A 359 -1.91 -24.37 0.81
N GLY A 360 -2.69 -23.38 1.24
CA GLY A 360 -3.55 -22.59 0.37
C GLY A 360 -3.52 -21.11 0.76
N PHE A 361 -3.82 -20.28 -0.22
CA PHE A 361 -3.53 -18.85 -0.24
C PHE A 361 -4.83 -18.02 -0.18
N THR A 362 -4.78 -16.89 0.54
CA THR A 362 -5.90 -15.93 0.68
C THR A 362 -5.51 -14.49 0.36
N SER A 363 -4.27 -14.27 -0.07
CA SER A 363 -3.68 -12.97 -0.41
C SER A 363 -2.29 -13.20 -1.01
N GLY A 364 -1.76 -12.23 -1.74
CA GLY A 364 -0.39 -12.28 -2.25
C GLY A 364 -0.25 -12.98 -3.60
N ARG A 365 1.01 -13.14 -4.00
CA ARG A 365 1.40 -13.60 -5.34
C ARG A 365 2.36 -14.76 -5.15
N TYR A 366 2.17 -15.84 -5.90
CA TYR A 366 2.91 -17.09 -5.73
C TYR A 366 3.09 -17.78 -7.08
N TYR A 367 4.17 -18.55 -7.19
CA TYR A 367 4.31 -19.48 -8.29
C TYR A 367 4.94 -20.79 -7.82
N TRP A 368 4.65 -21.85 -8.57
CA TRP A 368 5.30 -23.16 -8.43
C TRP A 368 5.40 -23.83 -9.79
N GLU A 369 6.31 -24.78 -9.90
CA GLU A 369 6.56 -25.52 -11.13
C GLU A 369 6.13 -26.97 -10.98
N VAL A 370 5.48 -27.49 -12.02
CA VAL A 370 5.02 -28.87 -12.09
C VAL A 370 5.61 -29.51 -13.33
N GLU A 371 6.31 -30.61 -13.14
CA GLU A 371 6.81 -31.42 -14.23
C GLU A 371 5.86 -32.59 -14.47
N ALA A 372 5.38 -32.69 -15.71
CA ALA A 372 4.59 -33.80 -16.18
C ALA A 372 5.50 -34.80 -16.87
N VAL A 373 5.56 -36.01 -16.33
CA VAL A 373 6.39 -37.07 -16.87
C VAL A 373 5.45 -38.22 -17.26
N ASP A 374 5.52 -38.60 -18.53
CA ASP A 374 4.72 -39.66 -19.18
C ASP A 374 3.31 -39.28 -19.70
N GLY A 375 3.00 -39.80 -20.90
CA GLY A 375 2.08 -39.26 -21.92
C GLY A 375 0.59 -39.56 -21.76
N GLY A 376 0.12 -39.69 -20.51
CA GLY A 376 -1.32 -39.77 -20.21
C GLY A 376 -2.00 -38.40 -20.15
N GLY A 377 -3.29 -38.37 -19.83
CA GLY A 377 -3.99 -37.12 -19.55
C GLY A 377 -3.55 -36.52 -18.20
N TRP A 378 -3.44 -35.21 -18.10
CA TRP A 378 -3.17 -34.50 -16.85
C TRP A 378 -3.61 -33.05 -16.94
N THR A 379 -3.92 -32.44 -15.80
CA THR A 379 -4.17 -31.00 -15.71
C THR A 379 -3.62 -30.45 -14.41
N VAL A 380 -3.05 -29.25 -14.47
CA VAL A 380 -2.46 -28.54 -13.33
C VAL A 380 -3.06 -27.14 -13.23
N GLY A 381 -3.20 -26.65 -12.01
CA GLY A 381 -3.75 -25.32 -11.79
C GLY A 381 -4.07 -25.05 -10.34
N VAL A 382 -5.15 -24.31 -10.12
CA VAL A 382 -5.62 -23.91 -8.80
C VAL A 382 -7.11 -24.21 -8.64
N ALA A 383 -7.51 -24.52 -7.41
CA ALA A 383 -8.90 -24.70 -7.05
C ALA A 383 -9.25 -23.99 -5.74
N ARG A 384 -10.46 -23.45 -5.64
CA ARG A 384 -10.98 -22.89 -4.38
C ARG A 384 -11.20 -24.00 -3.34
N LYS A 385 -11.12 -23.62 -2.06
CA LYS A 385 -11.35 -24.51 -0.91
C LYS A 385 -12.68 -25.25 -0.97
N ASP A 386 -13.71 -24.53 -1.40
CA ASP A 386 -15.11 -24.93 -1.46
C ASP A 386 -15.48 -25.65 -2.77
N VAL A 387 -14.50 -25.98 -3.61
CA VAL A 387 -14.71 -26.81 -4.80
C VAL A 387 -15.44 -28.10 -4.45
N LYS A 388 -16.44 -28.47 -5.26
CA LYS A 388 -17.16 -29.73 -5.13
C LYS A 388 -16.17 -30.90 -5.26
N ARG A 389 -16.21 -31.84 -4.31
CA ARG A 389 -15.27 -32.99 -4.28
C ARG A 389 -15.94 -34.34 -4.54
N LYS A 390 -17.27 -34.39 -4.50
CA LYS A 390 -18.08 -35.61 -4.61
C LYS A 390 -18.96 -35.58 -5.85
N GLY A 391 -19.06 -36.72 -6.52
CA GLY A 391 -19.93 -36.89 -7.69
C GLY A 391 -19.38 -36.19 -8.94
N GLU A 392 -20.25 -35.83 -9.86
CA GLU A 392 -19.85 -35.18 -11.11
C GLU A 392 -19.35 -33.74 -10.84
N ILE A 393 -18.15 -33.43 -11.33
CA ILE A 393 -17.47 -32.14 -11.19
C ILE A 393 -17.17 -31.67 -12.62
N GLU A 394 -17.57 -30.45 -12.93
CA GLU A 394 -17.15 -29.79 -14.17
C GLU A 394 -15.90 -28.96 -13.89
N PHE A 395 -14.81 -29.22 -14.61
CA PHE A 395 -13.58 -28.44 -14.45
C PHE A 395 -13.70 -27.14 -15.23
N LYS A 396 -14.13 -26.08 -14.55
CA LYS A 396 -14.30 -24.74 -15.11
C LYS A 396 -14.15 -23.64 -14.03
N PRO A 397 -13.85 -22.38 -14.42
CA PRO A 397 -13.69 -21.27 -13.50
C PRO A 397 -14.91 -21.02 -12.60
N GLU A 398 -16.11 -21.20 -13.13
CA GLU A 398 -17.37 -20.97 -12.43
C GLU A 398 -17.58 -21.97 -11.27
N GLU A 399 -16.94 -23.14 -11.32
CA GLU A 399 -16.91 -24.13 -10.22
C GLU A 399 -15.66 -23.97 -9.34
N GLY A 400 -14.90 -22.89 -9.54
CA GLY A 400 -13.72 -22.56 -8.77
C GLY A 400 -12.45 -23.31 -9.17
N ILE A 401 -12.33 -23.77 -10.42
CA ILE A 401 -11.14 -24.46 -10.93
C ILE A 401 -10.56 -23.70 -12.13
N TRP A 402 -9.28 -23.34 -12.06
CA TRP A 402 -8.53 -22.73 -13.17
C TRP A 402 -7.32 -23.59 -13.46
N ALA A 403 -7.32 -24.26 -14.62
CA ALA A 403 -6.27 -25.22 -14.96
C ALA A 403 -6.02 -25.33 -16.47
N VAL A 404 -4.81 -25.78 -16.81
CA VAL A 404 -4.42 -26.18 -18.16
C VAL A 404 -3.85 -27.59 -18.12
N GLY A 405 -3.88 -28.27 -19.26
CA GLY A 405 -3.20 -29.55 -19.36
C GLY A 405 -3.57 -30.34 -20.60
N GLN A 406 -3.09 -31.57 -20.63
CA GLN A 406 -3.34 -32.50 -21.71
C GLN A 406 -4.56 -33.37 -21.40
N TRP A 407 -5.56 -33.32 -22.26
CA TRP A 407 -6.76 -34.13 -22.11
C TRP A 407 -7.26 -34.61 -23.47
N ALA A 408 -7.50 -35.92 -23.57
CA ALA A 408 -7.92 -36.59 -24.80
C ALA A 408 -6.99 -36.29 -26.00
N GLY A 409 -5.67 -36.25 -25.77
CA GLY A 409 -4.68 -35.98 -26.80
C GLY A 409 -4.49 -34.50 -27.18
N HIS A 410 -5.28 -33.59 -26.59
CA HIS A 410 -5.20 -32.16 -26.86
C HIS A 410 -4.71 -31.38 -25.64
N PHE A 411 -3.77 -30.47 -25.86
CA PHE A 411 -3.36 -29.48 -24.86
C PHE A 411 -4.36 -28.32 -24.85
N GLN A 412 -4.94 -28.02 -23.68
CA GLN A 412 -6.05 -27.09 -23.57
C GLN A 412 -6.15 -26.41 -22.20
N ALA A 413 -6.72 -25.22 -22.19
CA ALA A 413 -7.17 -24.53 -20.97
C ALA A 413 -8.64 -24.89 -20.67
N LEU A 414 -8.94 -25.12 -19.39
CA LEU A 414 -10.27 -25.53 -18.93
C LEU A 414 -11.20 -24.32 -18.78
N THR A 415 -11.49 -23.64 -19.89
CA THR A 415 -12.40 -22.50 -19.99
C THR A 415 -13.84 -22.92 -20.28
N PHE A 416 -14.79 -22.01 -20.01
CA PHE A 416 -16.22 -22.16 -20.28
C PHE A 416 -16.68 -21.06 -21.26
N PRO A 417 -17.67 -21.29 -22.16
CA PRO A 417 -18.47 -22.50 -22.35
C PRO A 417 -17.77 -23.66 -23.06
N ASN A 418 -16.71 -23.39 -23.83
CA ASN A 418 -15.91 -24.42 -24.50
C ASN A 418 -14.46 -24.28 -24.05
N ARG A 419 -13.79 -25.42 -23.85
CA ARG A 419 -12.36 -25.46 -23.56
C ARG A 419 -11.56 -24.80 -24.68
N THR A 420 -10.55 -24.02 -24.30
CA THR A 420 -9.66 -23.35 -25.27
C THR A 420 -8.54 -24.31 -25.66
N LEU A 421 -8.58 -24.81 -26.89
CA LEU A 421 -7.50 -25.62 -27.46
C LEU A 421 -6.25 -24.75 -27.70
N LEU A 422 -5.08 -25.31 -27.41
CA LEU A 422 -3.79 -24.63 -27.57
C LEU A 422 -2.89 -25.43 -28.55
N PRO A 423 -3.29 -25.57 -29.84
CA PRO A 423 -2.61 -26.45 -30.79
C PRO A 423 -1.22 -25.95 -31.23
N GLU A 424 -0.96 -24.65 -31.09
CA GLU A 424 0.29 -24.01 -31.47
C GLU A 424 1.42 -24.21 -30.45
N ILE A 425 1.08 -24.69 -29.24
CA ILE A 425 2.03 -24.90 -28.15
C ILE A 425 2.33 -26.40 -28.03
N GLN A 426 3.60 -26.77 -28.20
CA GLN A 426 4.02 -28.14 -27.92
C GLN A 426 3.79 -28.44 -26.44
N THR A 427 3.25 -29.61 -26.11
CA THR A 427 2.96 -29.96 -24.70
C THR A 427 4.23 -29.85 -23.87
N PRO A 428 4.29 -28.90 -22.92
CA PRO A 428 5.49 -28.66 -22.13
C PRO A 428 5.72 -29.80 -21.16
N LYS A 429 6.99 -30.11 -20.88
CA LYS A 429 7.38 -31.05 -19.83
C LYS A 429 7.23 -30.41 -18.47
N ARG A 430 7.51 -29.10 -18.37
CA ARG A 430 7.40 -28.34 -17.13
C ARG A 430 6.55 -27.09 -17.30
N ILE A 431 5.52 -26.98 -16.47
CA ILE A 431 4.62 -25.84 -16.41
C ILE A 431 4.84 -25.08 -15.12
N ARG A 432 4.98 -23.76 -15.24
CA ARG A 432 4.87 -22.85 -14.10
C ARG A 432 3.43 -22.40 -13.96
N VAL A 433 2.86 -22.59 -12.78
CA VAL A 433 1.57 -22.03 -12.37
C VAL A 433 1.84 -20.75 -11.60
N SER A 434 1.22 -19.65 -12.02
CA SER A 434 1.33 -18.35 -11.38
C SER A 434 -0.04 -17.91 -10.87
N LEU A 435 -0.10 -17.59 -9.58
CA LEU A 435 -1.28 -17.09 -8.89
C LEU A 435 -1.00 -15.69 -8.37
N ASP A 436 -1.78 -14.70 -8.81
CA ASP A 436 -1.91 -13.41 -8.16
C ASP A 436 -3.29 -13.37 -7.49
N TYR A 437 -3.33 -13.62 -6.18
CA TYR A 437 -4.59 -13.65 -5.47
C TYR A 437 -5.22 -12.25 -5.40
N ASP A 438 -4.38 -11.22 -5.21
CA ASP A 438 -4.83 -9.84 -4.97
C ASP A 438 -5.40 -9.21 -6.25
N GLU A 439 -4.82 -9.52 -7.42
CA GLU A 439 -5.35 -9.09 -8.72
C GLU A 439 -6.36 -10.08 -9.34
N GLY A 440 -6.56 -11.25 -8.74
CA GLY A 440 -7.44 -12.28 -9.32
C GLY A 440 -6.84 -12.97 -10.55
N ARG A 441 -5.52 -13.05 -10.70
CA ARG A 441 -4.88 -13.56 -11.92
C ARG A 441 -4.41 -15.00 -11.76
N VAL A 442 -4.76 -15.86 -12.71
CA VAL A 442 -4.19 -17.21 -12.84
C VAL A 442 -3.58 -17.37 -14.23
N ALA A 443 -2.26 -17.58 -14.28
CA ALA A 443 -1.51 -17.67 -15.52
C ALA A 443 -0.58 -18.89 -15.53
N PHE A 444 -0.33 -19.41 -16.73
CA PHE A 444 0.44 -20.62 -16.98
C PHE A 444 1.54 -20.34 -17.99
N PHE A 445 2.73 -20.88 -17.75
CA PHE A 445 3.91 -20.67 -18.59
C PHE A 445 4.64 -21.98 -18.85
N SER A 446 5.20 -22.12 -20.06
CA SER A 446 6.11 -23.20 -20.40
C SER A 446 7.48 -22.83 -19.86
N VAL A 447 8.02 -23.64 -18.95
CA VAL A 447 9.38 -23.43 -18.43
C VAL A 447 10.41 -23.88 -19.46
N ASP A 448 10.07 -24.87 -20.27
CA ASP A 448 10.98 -25.41 -21.29
C ASP A 448 11.23 -24.42 -22.43
N GLU A 449 10.19 -23.69 -22.84
CA GLU A 449 10.24 -22.74 -23.96
C GLU A 449 10.25 -21.28 -23.50
N GLU A 450 10.10 -21.03 -22.20
CA GLU A 450 10.03 -19.70 -21.57
C GLU A 450 8.94 -18.78 -22.18
N ILE A 451 7.83 -19.37 -22.62
CA ILE A 451 6.68 -18.65 -23.22
C ILE A 451 5.41 -18.75 -22.37
N PRO A 452 4.52 -17.74 -22.44
CA PRO A 452 3.18 -17.86 -21.86
C PRO A 452 2.36 -18.95 -22.55
N ILE A 453 1.67 -19.78 -21.77
CA ILE A 453 0.74 -20.80 -22.25
C ILE A 453 -0.66 -20.21 -22.34
N PHE A 454 -1.17 -19.74 -21.20
CA PHE A 454 -2.53 -19.23 -21.11
C PHE A 454 -2.68 -18.36 -19.86
N THR A 455 -3.50 -17.32 -19.94
CA THR A 455 -3.90 -16.51 -18.79
C THR A 455 -5.42 -16.46 -18.76
N PHE A 456 -6.00 -16.84 -17.63
CA PHE A 456 -7.44 -16.76 -17.45
C PHE A 456 -7.91 -15.30 -17.32
N PRO A 457 -9.15 -14.98 -17.71
CA PRO A 457 -9.80 -13.74 -17.29
C PRO A 457 -9.72 -13.56 -15.77
N LEU A 458 -9.73 -12.31 -15.31
CA LEU A 458 -9.59 -12.01 -13.89
C LEU A 458 -10.66 -12.77 -13.08
N ALA A 459 -10.20 -13.61 -12.18
CA ALA A 459 -10.98 -14.44 -11.29
C ALA A 459 -11.39 -13.66 -10.05
N SER A 460 -12.66 -13.79 -9.66
CA SER A 460 -13.10 -13.39 -8.32
C SER A 460 -12.95 -14.59 -7.38
N PHE A 461 -12.01 -14.52 -6.45
CA PHE A 461 -11.85 -15.56 -5.43
C PHE A 461 -12.78 -15.36 -4.23
N GLU A 462 -13.49 -14.24 -4.13
CA GLU A 462 -14.51 -13.96 -3.10
C GLU A 462 -13.99 -14.11 -1.65
N GLY A 463 -12.69 -13.92 -1.42
CA GLY A 463 -12.07 -14.14 -0.11
C GLY A 463 -11.92 -15.62 0.27
N VAL A 464 -12.25 -16.55 -0.64
CA VAL A 464 -12.11 -17.99 -0.44
C VAL A 464 -10.69 -18.44 -0.74
N LYS A 465 -10.13 -19.22 0.19
CA LYS A 465 -8.79 -19.78 0.07
C LYS A 465 -8.64 -20.62 -1.20
N VAL A 466 -7.54 -20.42 -1.94
CA VAL A 466 -7.20 -21.12 -3.18
C VAL A 466 -6.01 -22.05 -2.95
N TYR A 467 -6.04 -23.24 -3.51
CA TYR A 467 -5.03 -24.28 -3.34
C TYR A 467 -4.44 -24.69 -4.70
N PRO A 468 -3.16 -25.10 -4.74
CA PRO A 468 -2.64 -25.87 -5.87
C PRO A 468 -3.53 -27.08 -6.12
N TRP A 469 -3.85 -27.37 -7.37
CA TRP A 469 -4.74 -28.44 -7.76
C TRP A 469 -4.17 -29.19 -8.95
N VAL A 470 -4.24 -30.52 -8.92
CA VAL A 470 -3.84 -31.36 -10.04
C VAL A 470 -4.85 -32.48 -10.25
N TRP A 471 -4.99 -32.91 -11.50
CA TRP A 471 -5.74 -34.09 -11.89
C TRP A 471 -4.90 -35.00 -12.79
N LEU A 472 -5.03 -36.31 -12.59
CA LEU A 472 -4.25 -37.31 -13.30
C LEU A 472 -5.13 -38.34 -14.04
N GLY A 473 -4.84 -38.47 -15.33
CA GLY A 473 -5.29 -39.55 -16.18
C GLY A 473 -4.46 -40.84 -16.00
N PRO A 474 -4.85 -41.93 -16.69
CA PRO A 474 -4.15 -43.20 -16.60
C PRO A 474 -2.71 -43.07 -17.11
N GLY A 475 -1.76 -43.75 -16.46
CA GLY A 475 -0.36 -43.80 -16.88
C GLY A 475 0.42 -42.50 -16.65
N THR A 476 -0.16 -41.49 -15.98
CA THR A 476 0.51 -40.21 -15.74
C THR A 476 1.10 -40.14 -14.33
N TRP A 477 2.26 -39.50 -14.22
CA TRP A 477 2.77 -39.03 -12.95
C TRP A 477 3.24 -37.56 -13.06
N LEU A 478 3.09 -36.83 -11.95
CA LEU A 478 3.46 -35.43 -11.83
C LEU A 478 4.41 -35.25 -10.65
N LYS A 479 5.35 -34.31 -10.80
CA LYS A 479 6.28 -33.91 -9.75
C LYS A 479 6.22 -32.39 -9.54
N MET A 480 5.98 -31.99 -8.30
CA MET A 480 6.11 -30.61 -7.83
C MET A 480 7.59 -30.28 -7.65
N TRP A 481 8.05 -29.21 -8.30
CA TRP A 481 9.39 -28.66 -8.11
C TRP A 481 9.38 -27.63 -6.96
N PRO A 482 10.44 -27.61 -6.13
CA PRO A 482 10.56 -26.68 -5.02
C PRO A 482 10.81 -25.25 -5.49
#